data_AF-A0A1G7QMP5-F1
#
_entry.id   AF-A0A1G7QMP5-F1
#
_cell.length_a   1.000
_cell.length_b   1.000
_cell.length_c   1.000
_cell.angle_alpha   90.00
_cell.angle_beta   90.00
_cell.angle_gamma   90.00
#
_symmetry.space_group_name_H-M   'P 1'
#
loop_
_entity.id
_entity.type
_entity.pdbx_description
1 polymer ?
#
loop_
_entity_poly.entity_id
_entity_poly.type
_entity_poly.pdbx_seq_one_letter_code
_entity_poly.pdbx_strand_id
1 'polypeptide(L)'
;MGKALQIRVTAVTWNEDLLEQLWPQLTELAFSVPIKHEKHGVLEMVRALDEGLQFLPWSEARRAALGPGIREAARIKTALEAALADWQPREANALSDKLEDVLDSLEQAFVA
;
A
#
# COMPACT_ATOMS: atom_id res chain seq x y z
N MET A 1 17.18 -9.41 21.31
CA MET A 1 16.75 -10.36 20.27
C MET A 1 17.65 -11.58 20.30
N GLY A 2 17.11 -12.80 20.16
CA GLY A 2 17.93 -14.02 20.12
C GLY A 2 18.84 -14.04 18.89
N LYS A 3 20.05 -14.60 19.00
CA LYS A 3 21.03 -14.61 17.91
C LYS A 3 20.62 -15.45 16.69
N ALA A 4 19.68 -16.40 16.87
CA ALA A 4 19.28 -17.36 15.83
C ALA A 4 17.77 -17.40 15.57
N LEU A 5 16.95 -17.01 16.56
CA LEU A 5 15.49 -17.03 16.44
C LEU A 5 14.94 -15.61 16.54
N GLN A 6 14.14 -15.25 15.55
CA GLN A 6 13.41 -14.01 15.53
C GLN A 6 11.91 -14.29 15.52
N ILE A 7 11.19 -13.63 16.42
CA ILE A 7 9.73 -13.57 16.39
C ILE A 7 9.38 -12.24 15.70
N ARG A 8 8.32 -12.21 14.88
CA ARG A 8 7.84 -10.99 14.23
C ARG A 8 6.33 -10.86 14.30
N VAL A 9 5.86 -9.63 14.35
CA VAL A 9 4.46 -9.26 14.11
C VAL A 9 4.34 -8.86 12.65
N THR A 10 3.25 -9.23 12.00
CA THR A 10 2.98 -8.93 10.58
C THR A 10 1.54 -8.46 10.41
N ALA A 11 1.32 -7.51 9.51
CA ALA A 11 0.00 -7.14 9.01
C ALA A 11 -0.27 -7.90 7.71
N VAL A 12 -1.49 -8.41 7.55
CA VAL A 12 -1.93 -9.11 6.35
C VAL A 12 -3.34 -8.67 5.99
N THR A 13 -3.62 -8.56 4.69
CA THR A 13 -5.00 -8.45 4.21
C THR A 13 -5.68 -9.80 4.41
N TRP A 14 -6.77 -9.81 5.18
CA TRP A 14 -7.50 -11.04 5.52
C TRP A 14 -8.55 -11.42 4.47
N ASN A 15 -9.01 -10.46 3.67
CA ASN A 15 -9.94 -10.65 2.56
C ASN A 15 -9.54 -9.77 1.39
N GLU A 16 -9.07 -10.40 0.31
CA GLU A 16 -8.60 -9.70 -0.90
C GLU A 16 -9.77 -9.04 -1.65
N ASP A 17 -10.98 -9.60 -1.58
CA ASP A 17 -12.18 -9.06 -2.23
C ASP A 17 -12.54 -7.65 -1.71
N LEU A 18 -12.07 -7.28 -0.51
CA LEU A 18 -12.29 -5.93 0.03
C LEU A 18 -11.50 -4.87 -0.73
N LEU A 19 -10.37 -5.21 -1.34
CA LEU A 19 -9.60 -4.23 -2.11
C LEU A 19 -10.39 -3.77 -3.34
N GLU A 20 -11.01 -4.70 -4.07
CA GLU A 20 -11.86 -4.39 -5.22
C GLU A 20 -13.14 -3.64 -4.82
N GLN A 21 -13.62 -3.81 -3.59
CA GLN A 21 -14.80 -3.10 -3.08
C GLN A 21 -14.48 -1.67 -2.61
N LEU A 22 -13.36 -1.49 -1.91
CA LEU A 22 -12.98 -0.22 -1.29
C LEU A 22 -12.20 0.68 -2.26
N TRP A 23 -11.27 0.10 -3.02
CA TRP A 23 -10.37 0.82 -3.91
C TRP A 23 -10.31 0.17 -5.31
N PRO A 24 -11.45 0.11 -6.04
CA PRO A 24 -11.51 -0.58 -7.32
C PRO A 24 -10.50 -0.07 -8.35
N GLN A 25 -10.34 1.25 -8.48
CA GLN A 25 -9.45 1.85 -9.49
C GLN A 25 -7.98 1.68 -9.12
N LEU A 26 -7.63 1.87 -7.86
CA LEU A 26 -6.26 1.61 -7.39
C LEU A 26 -5.89 0.13 -7.50
N THR A 27 -6.83 -0.76 -7.20
CA THR A 27 -6.65 -2.22 -7.32
C THR A 27 -6.45 -2.61 -8.79
N GLU A 28 -7.30 -2.11 -9.69
CA GLU A 28 -7.14 -2.32 -11.13
C GLU A 28 -5.79 -1.79 -11.60
N LEU A 29 -5.41 -0.57 -11.21
CA LEU A 29 -4.13 0.02 -11.62
C LEU A 29 -2.92 -0.75 -11.09
N ALA A 30 -2.97 -1.22 -9.85
CA ALA A 30 -1.88 -1.94 -9.20
C ALA A 30 -1.67 -3.34 -9.79
N PHE A 31 -2.76 -4.04 -10.10
CA PHE A 31 -2.71 -5.46 -10.49
C PHE A 31 -3.07 -5.72 -11.97
N SER A 32 -3.31 -4.68 -12.76
CA SER A 32 -3.58 -4.74 -14.21
C SER A 32 -2.43 -5.36 -15.01
N VAL A 33 -1.19 -5.29 -14.51
CA VAL A 33 -0.01 -5.81 -15.20
C VAL A 33 0.18 -7.29 -14.81
N PRO A 34 0.51 -8.21 -15.76
CA PRO A 34 0.72 -9.62 -15.49
C PRO A 34 2.04 -9.90 -14.75
N ILE A 35 2.31 -9.14 -13.68
CA ILE A 35 3.27 -9.53 -12.66
C ILE A 35 2.52 -10.55 -11.80
N LYS A 36 3.04 -11.77 -11.69
CA LYS A 36 2.49 -12.78 -10.77
C LYS A 36 2.56 -12.24 -9.34
N HIS A 37 1.51 -11.58 -8.89
CA HIS A 37 1.32 -11.26 -7.48
C HIS A 37 0.78 -12.53 -6.82
N GLU A 38 1.62 -13.19 -6.02
CA GLU A 38 1.21 -14.42 -5.31
C GLU A 38 0.24 -14.12 -4.13
N LYS A 39 0.03 -12.83 -3.79
CA LYS A 39 -0.91 -12.33 -2.78
C LYS A 39 -1.40 -10.92 -3.16
N HIS A 40 -2.71 -10.66 -3.07
CA HIS A 40 -3.28 -9.32 -3.29
C HIS A 40 -3.68 -8.69 -1.95
N GLY A 41 -2.75 -7.93 -1.37
CA GLY A 41 -2.98 -7.20 -0.13
C GLY A 41 -2.78 -5.70 -0.26
N VAL A 42 -3.20 -4.96 0.76
CA VAL A 42 -3.10 -3.49 0.80
C VAL A 42 -1.64 -3.04 0.68
N LEU A 43 -0.73 -3.72 1.38
CA LEU A 43 0.69 -3.39 1.34
C LEU A 43 1.32 -3.70 -0.03
N GLU A 44 0.88 -4.79 -0.67
CA GLU A 44 1.27 -5.15 -2.03
C GLU A 44 0.73 -4.17 -3.06
N MET A 45 -0.51 -3.71 -2.91
CA MET A 45 -1.12 -2.68 -3.77
C MET A 45 -0.32 -1.37 -3.69
N VAL A 46 -0.03 -0.88 -2.47
CA VAL A 46 0.77 0.34 -2.27
C VAL A 46 2.15 0.21 -2.90
N ARG A 47 2.79 -0.95 -2.76
CA ARG A 47 4.07 -1.24 -3.40
C ARG A 47 3.97 -1.20 -4.92
N ALA A 48 2.97 -1.86 -5.49
CA ALA A 48 2.77 -1.91 -6.94
C ALA A 48 2.48 -0.52 -7.53
N LEU A 49 1.73 0.33 -6.80
CA LEU A 49 1.48 1.71 -7.20
C LEU A 49 2.76 2.57 -7.17
N ASP A 50 3.60 2.43 -6.14
CA ASP A 50 4.88 3.16 -6.06
C ASP A 50 5.88 2.69 -7.13
N GLU A 51 5.99 1.37 -7.34
CA GLU A 51 6.77 0.80 -8.45
C GLU A 51 6.21 1.27 -9.81
N GLY A 52 4.89 1.30 -9.97
CA GLY A 52 4.22 1.81 -11.16
C GLY A 52 4.56 3.28 -11.43
N LEU A 53 4.57 4.12 -10.40
CA LEU A 53 4.95 5.53 -10.50
C LEU A 53 6.41 5.71 -10.97
N GLN A 54 7.30 4.80 -10.57
CA GLN A 54 8.73 4.86 -10.92
C GLN A 54 9.02 4.28 -12.31
N PHE A 55 8.43 3.13 -12.63
CA PHE A 55 8.86 2.31 -13.78
C PHE A 55 7.86 2.27 -14.93
N LEU A 56 6.56 2.51 -14.71
CA LEU A 56 5.57 2.45 -15.78
C LEU A 56 5.43 3.79 -16.51
N PRO A 57 5.18 3.80 -17.83
CA PRO A 57 5.01 5.02 -18.62
C PRO A 57 3.63 5.65 -18.39
N TRP A 58 3.33 6.10 -17.17
CA TRP A 58 2.12 6.85 -16.86
C TRP A 58 2.19 8.27 -17.41
N SER A 59 1.03 8.81 -17.79
CA SER A 59 0.90 10.21 -18.24
C SER A 59 1.33 11.18 -17.14
N GLU A 60 1.86 12.33 -17.55
CA GLU A 60 2.35 13.36 -16.63
C GLU A 60 1.23 13.90 -15.72
N ALA A 61 0.02 14.05 -16.27
CA ALA A 61 -1.17 14.43 -15.52
C ALA A 61 -1.51 13.42 -14.41
N ARG A 62 -1.45 12.11 -14.71
CA ARG A 62 -1.69 11.05 -13.72
C ARG A 62 -0.61 11.04 -12.64
N ARG A 63 0.66 11.20 -13.04
CA ARG A 63 1.80 11.31 -12.10
C ARG A 63 1.67 12.53 -11.19
N ALA A 64 1.18 13.66 -11.69
CA ALA A 64 0.97 14.87 -10.91
C ALA A 64 -0.21 14.72 -9.93
N ALA A 65 -1.31 14.10 -10.36
CA ALA A 65 -2.50 13.90 -9.54
C ALA A 65 -2.28 12.86 -8.43
N LEU A 66 -1.75 11.68 -8.77
CA LEU A 66 -1.63 10.55 -7.83
C LEU A 66 -0.26 10.46 -7.16
N GLY A 67 0.78 11.03 -7.78
CA GLY A 67 2.16 10.87 -7.32
C GLY A 67 2.42 11.31 -5.88
N PRO A 68 1.89 12.47 -5.42
CA PRO A 68 2.06 12.88 -4.02
C PRO A 68 1.42 11.89 -3.03
N GLY A 69 0.20 11.41 -3.31
CA GLY A 69 -0.49 10.48 -2.44
C GLY A 69 0.15 9.08 -2.43
N ILE A 70 0.57 8.57 -3.60
CA ILE A 70 1.27 7.28 -3.71
C ILE A 70 2.58 7.29 -2.91
N ARG A 71 3.37 8.38 -3.00
CA ARG A 71 4.61 8.51 -2.22
C ARG A 71 4.35 8.59 -0.71
N GLU A 72 3.27 9.26 -0.29
CA GLU A 72 2.90 9.28 1.14
C GLU A 72 2.44 7.89 1.60
N ALA A 73 1.63 7.18 0.81
CA ALA A 73 1.24 5.81 1.10
C ALA A 73 2.45 4.87 1.22
N ALA A 74 3.42 4.98 0.30
CA ALA A 74 4.67 4.22 0.35
C ALA A 74 5.49 4.52 1.62
N ARG A 75 5.57 5.79 2.01
CA ARG A 75 6.24 6.22 3.26
C ARG A 75 5.55 5.66 4.49
N ILE A 76 4.22 5.72 4.55
CA ILE A 76 3.42 5.15 5.65
C ILE A 76 3.60 3.63 5.70
N LYS A 77 3.57 2.93 4.56
CA LYS A 77 3.86 1.50 4.47
C LYS A 77 5.23 1.17 5.07
N THR A 78 6.29 1.89 4.71
CA THR A 78 7.62 1.65 5.30
C THR A 78 7.64 1.88 6.80
N ALA A 79 6.98 2.94 7.29
CA ALA A 79 6.87 3.21 8.72
C ALA A 79 6.09 2.11 9.45
N LEU A 80 5.00 1.60 8.85
CA LEU A 80 4.20 0.50 9.38
C LEU A 80 5.03 -0.79 9.49
N GLU A 81 5.76 -1.15 8.43
CA GLU A 81 6.65 -2.31 8.43
C GLU A 81 7.74 -2.19 9.51
N ALA A 82 8.28 -0.99 9.73
CA ALA A 82 9.24 -0.71 10.80
C ALA A 82 8.59 -0.86 12.19
N ALA A 83 7.41 -0.27 12.43
CA ALA A 83 6.68 -0.38 13.70
C ALA A 83 6.34 -1.85 14.03
N LEU A 84 5.96 -2.65 13.03
CA LEU A 84 5.73 -4.10 13.18
C LEU A 84 7.03 -4.84 13.53
N ALA A 85 8.15 -4.50 12.90
CA ALA A 85 9.45 -5.08 13.19
C ALA A 85 9.95 -4.75 14.60
N ASP A 86 9.63 -3.54 15.09
CA ASP A 86 10.01 -3.01 16.40
C ASP A 86 8.98 -3.31 17.51
N TRP A 87 7.95 -4.12 17.21
CA TRP A 87 6.93 -4.54 18.17
C TRP A 87 6.12 -3.40 18.78
N GLN A 88 5.73 -2.44 17.94
CA GLN A 88 4.97 -1.25 18.34
C GLN A 88 3.51 -1.34 17.82
N PRO A 89 2.64 -2.17 18.43
CA PRO A 89 1.31 -2.46 17.88
C PRO A 89 0.38 -1.24 17.84
N ARG A 90 0.52 -0.30 18.79
CA ARG A 90 -0.29 0.93 18.80
C ARG A 90 0.08 1.86 17.65
N GLU A 91 1.37 2.01 17.38
CA GLU A 91 1.86 2.81 16.26
C GLU A 91 1.50 2.13 14.94
N ALA A 92 1.67 0.82 14.83
CA ALA A 92 1.26 0.06 13.66
C ALA A 92 -0.24 0.24 13.36
N ASN A 93 -1.12 0.21 14.36
CA ASN A 93 -2.54 0.44 14.15
C ASN A 93 -2.84 1.88 13.68
N ALA A 94 -2.22 2.89 14.31
CA ALA A 94 -2.42 4.27 13.89
C ALA A 94 -1.90 4.52 12.46
N LEU A 95 -0.81 3.85 12.07
CA LEU A 95 -0.26 3.92 10.72
C LEU A 95 -1.12 3.16 9.70
N SER A 96 -1.78 2.05 10.08
CA SER A 96 -2.73 1.37 9.20
C SER A 96 -3.95 2.23 8.94
N ASP A 97 -4.53 2.83 9.98
CA ASP A 97 -5.69 3.73 9.84
C ASP A 97 -5.34 4.89 8.90
N LYS A 98 -4.17 5.51 9.10
CA LYS A 98 -3.67 6.59 8.22
C LYS A 98 -3.41 6.12 6.79
N LEU A 99 -2.94 4.89 6.60
CA LEU A 99 -2.70 4.34 5.27
C LEU A 99 -4.02 4.21 4.51
N GLU A 100 -5.05 3.68 5.16
CA GLU A 100 -6.40 3.54 4.59
C GLU A 100 -7.00 4.92 4.24
N ASP A 101 -6.89 5.92 5.11
CA ASP A 101 -7.34 7.30 4.82
C ASP A 101 -6.68 7.90 3.56
N VAL A 102 -5.38 7.64 3.36
CA VAL A 102 -4.65 8.11 2.17
C VAL A 102 -5.10 7.36 0.92
N LEU A 103 -5.37 6.06 1.02
CA LEU A 103 -5.88 5.26 -0.09
C LEU A 103 -7.30 5.69 -0.49
N ASP A 104 -8.17 5.98 0.48
CA ASP A 104 -9.50 6.54 0.23
C ASP A 104 -9.43 7.87 -0.51
N SER A 105 -8.51 8.75 -0.08
CA SER A 105 -8.29 10.05 -0.72
C SER A 105 -7.76 9.90 -2.15
N LEU A 106 -6.87 8.92 -2.38
CA LEU A 106 -6.31 8.61 -3.70
C LEU A 106 -7.37 8.06 -4.65
N GLU A 107 -8.21 7.15 -4.18
CA GLU A 107 -9.31 6.57 -4.96
C GLU A 107 -10.30 7.66 -5.37
N GLN A 108 -10.64 8.58 -4.47
CA GLN A 108 -11.48 9.74 -4.79
C GLN A 108 -10.83 10.66 -5.83
N ALA A 109 -9.52 10.91 -5.71
CA ALA A 109 -8.76 11.71 -6.68
C ALA A 109 -8.63 11.04 -8.05
N PHE A 110 -8.84 9.72 -8.13
CA PHE A 110 -8.86 8.98 -9.40
C PHE A 110 -10.16 9.21 -10.19
N VAL A 111 -11.27 9.46 -9.49
CA VAL A 111 -12.61 9.64 -10.08
C VAL A 111 -12.91 11.10 -10.47
N ALA A 112 -12.18 12.06 -9.88
CA ALA A 112 -12.34 13.51 -10.11
C ALA A 112 -11.60 14.01 -11.35
#